data_AF-A0A6M1U2J4-F1
#
_entry.id   AF-A0A6M1U2J4-F1
#
_cell.length_a   1.000
_cell.length_b   1.000
_cell.length_c   1.000
_cell.angle_alpha   90.00
_cell.angle_beta   90.00
_cell.angle_gamma   90.00
#
_symmetry.space_group_name_H-M   'P 1'
#
loop_
_entity.id
_entity.type
_entity.pdbx_description
1 polymer ?
#
loop_
_entity_poly.entity_id
_entity_poly.type
_entity_poly.pdbx_seq_one_letter_code
_entity_poly.pdbx_strand_id
1 'polypeptide(L)'
;MNQKAKKLQEELGRLLANKGVPPFVLANNISLKNYDEVSLYKRDGLIIVDMYCKDEETGEPLLFRFKYDMNEVLLRKEMVIGGRNSVIWDRETEIGKLKLQLDQLKEKNKPN
;
A
#
# COMPACT_ATOMS: atom_id res chain seq x y z
N MET A 1 -11.26 -26.90 -10.76
CA MET A 1 -10.28 -25.83 -10.48
C MET A 1 -9.87 -25.93 -9.02
N ASN A 2 -8.57 -25.96 -8.70
CA ASN A 2 -8.11 -26.05 -7.31
C ASN A 2 -8.68 -24.87 -6.50
N GLN A 3 -9.39 -25.14 -5.40
CA GLN A 3 -10.06 -24.11 -4.58
C GLN A 3 -9.08 -23.03 -4.08
N LYS A 4 -7.82 -23.40 -3.87
CA LYS A 4 -6.74 -22.46 -3.52
C LYS A 4 -6.37 -21.54 -4.68
N ALA A 5 -6.27 -22.08 -5.91
CA ALA A 5 -5.97 -21.27 -7.09
C ALA A 5 -7.09 -20.25 -7.36
N LYS A 6 -8.35 -20.65 -7.19
CA LYS A 6 -9.50 -19.73 -7.33
C LYS A 6 -9.43 -18.58 -6.33
N LYS A 7 -9.13 -18.84 -5.06
CA LYS A 7 -8.97 -17.79 -4.03
C LYS A 7 -7.87 -16.79 -4.39
N LEU A 8 -6.70 -17.28 -4.82
CA LEU A 8 -5.59 -16.42 -5.23
C LEU A 8 -5.92 -15.57 -6.46
N GLN A 9 -6.66 -16.11 -7.43
CA GLN A 9 -7.15 -15.34 -8.58
C GLN A 9 -8.12 -14.23 -8.15
N GLU A 10 -9.05 -14.53 -7.23
CA GLU A 10 -9.97 -13.53 -6.69
C GLU A 10 -9.23 -12.45 -5.90
N GLU A 11 -8.23 -12.81 -5.10
CA GLU A 11 -7.38 -11.85 -4.38
C GLU A 11 -6.59 -10.95 -5.33
N LEU A 12 -5.98 -11.51 -6.37
CA LEU A 12 -5.29 -10.74 -7.40
C LEU A 12 -6.25 -9.82 -8.14
N GLY A 13 -7.43 -10.31 -8.52
CA GLY A 13 -8.47 -9.50 -9.15
C GLY A 13 -8.92 -8.35 -8.26
N ARG A 14 -9.15 -8.62 -6.96
CA ARG A 14 -9.46 -7.59 -5.95
C ARG A 14 -8.35 -6.54 -5.84
N LEU A 15 -7.08 -6.97 -5.78
CA LEU A 15 -5.95 -6.05 -5.69
C LEU A 15 -5.79 -5.17 -6.93
N LEU A 16 -6.03 -5.71 -8.13
CA LEU A 16 -5.96 -4.97 -9.39
C LEU A 16 -7.13 -3.99 -9.56
N ALA A 17 -8.31 -4.34 -9.07
CA ALA A 17 -9.50 -3.48 -9.16
C ALA A 17 -9.53 -2.38 -8.07
N ASN A 18 -8.94 -2.64 -6.90
CA ASN A 18 -8.94 -1.72 -5.78
C ASN A 18 -7.93 -0.59 -6.00
N LYS A 19 -8.32 0.68 -5.97
CA LYS A 19 -7.35 1.79 -6.05
C LYS A 19 -6.60 2.06 -4.76
N GLY A 20 -7.08 1.54 -3.62
CA GLY A 20 -6.60 1.90 -2.29
C GLY A 20 -7.40 3.07 -1.71
N VAL A 21 -6.98 3.55 -0.53
CA VAL A 21 -7.59 4.73 0.11
C VAL A 21 -7.23 5.97 -0.71
N PRO A 22 -8.19 6.78 -1.17
CA PRO A 22 -7.89 7.97 -1.96
C PRO A 22 -7.03 9.00 -1.18
N PRO A 23 -6.17 9.78 -1.87
CA PRO A 23 -5.28 10.74 -1.21
C PRO A 23 -6.02 11.78 -0.34
N PHE A 24 -7.17 12.29 -0.81
CA PHE A 24 -7.94 13.30 -0.06
C PHE A 24 -8.53 12.75 1.26
N VAL A 25 -8.84 11.45 1.30
CA VAL A 25 -9.34 10.80 2.53
C VAL A 25 -8.24 10.78 3.57
N LEU A 26 -6.99 10.52 3.17
CA LEU A 26 -5.84 10.60 4.07
C LEU A 26 -5.56 12.05 4.50
N ALA A 27 -5.69 13.02 3.58
CA ALA A 27 -5.51 14.44 3.90
C ALA A 27 -6.44 14.92 5.02
N ASN A 28 -7.66 14.38 5.10
CA ASN A 28 -8.62 14.70 6.16
C ASN A 28 -8.18 14.27 7.57
N ASN A 29 -7.16 13.41 7.70
CA ASN A 29 -6.61 13.02 9.00
C ASN A 29 -5.96 14.19 9.74
N ILE A 30 -5.67 15.32 9.08
CA ILE A 30 -5.19 16.55 9.75
C ILE A 30 -6.15 17.06 10.84
N SER A 31 -7.43 16.66 10.79
CA SER A 31 -8.40 17.00 11.82
C SER A 31 -8.25 16.18 13.11
N LEU A 32 -7.47 15.10 13.08
CA LEU A 32 -7.23 14.23 14.22
C LEU A 32 -6.14 14.81 15.12
N LYS A 33 -6.34 14.70 16.44
CA LYS A 33 -5.50 15.37 17.45
C LYS A 33 -4.02 14.96 17.43
N ASN A 34 -3.70 13.75 17.00
CA ASN A 34 -2.35 13.20 16.99
C ASN A 34 -1.60 13.49 15.68
N TYR A 35 -2.21 14.18 14.71
CA TYR A 35 -1.57 14.59 13.47
C TYR A 35 -1.09 16.03 13.59
N ASP A 36 0.21 16.24 13.40
CA ASP A 36 0.81 17.57 13.43
C ASP A 36 0.74 18.23 12.04
N GLU A 37 0.92 17.46 10.97
CA GLU A 37 0.92 17.95 9.59
C GLU A 37 0.45 16.86 8.62
N VAL A 38 -0.33 17.24 7.61
CA VAL A 38 -0.58 16.40 6.43
C VAL A 38 -0.31 17.22 5.16
N SER A 39 0.63 16.73 4.36
CA SER A 39 1.08 17.35 3.13
C SER A 39 0.65 16.49 1.93
N LEU A 40 -0.15 17.07 1.03
CA LEU A 40 -0.57 16.46 -0.24
C LEU A 40 0.04 17.24 -1.40
N TYR A 41 0.92 16.60 -2.18
CA TYR A 41 1.63 17.26 -3.27
C TYR A 41 1.93 16.31 -4.42
N LYS A 42 2.39 16.89 -5.54
CA LYS A 42 2.83 16.14 -6.72
C LYS A 42 4.35 16.21 -6.85
N ARG A 43 4.99 15.09 -7.18
CA ARG A 43 6.43 15.02 -7.44
C ARG A 43 6.72 13.83 -8.36
N ASP A 44 7.55 14.02 -9.38
CA ASP A 44 8.02 12.95 -10.28
C ASP A 44 6.89 12.10 -10.89
N GLY A 45 5.77 12.75 -11.26
CA GLY A 45 4.62 12.06 -11.83
C GLY A 45 3.81 11.22 -10.83
N LEU A 46 4.03 11.42 -9.54
CA LEU A 46 3.29 10.78 -8.45
C LEU A 46 2.51 11.80 -7.63
N ILE A 47 1.42 11.35 -7.03
CA ILE A 47 0.75 12.05 -5.93
C ILE A 47 1.31 11.47 -4.63
N ILE A 48 1.76 12.35 -3.73
CA ILE A 48 2.37 11.98 -2.45
C ILE A 48 1.55 12.57 -1.32
N VAL A 49 1.22 11.73 -0.34
CA VAL A 49 0.65 12.15 0.94
C VAL A 49 1.66 11.81 2.04
N ASP A 50 2.19 12.85 2.67
CA ASP A 50 3.02 12.76 3.85
C ASP A 50 2.16 13.12 5.07
N MET A 51 2.07 12.23 6.05
CA MET A 51 1.35 12.45 7.30
C MET A 51 2.33 12.37 8.45
N TYR A 52 2.58 13.50 9.10
CA TYR A 52 3.36 13.61 10.32
C TYR A 52 2.43 13.53 11.51
N CYS A 53 2.61 12.51 12.33
CA CYS A 53 1.79 12.28 13.52
C CYS A 53 2.66 11.79 14.68
N LYS A 54 2.06 11.72 15.86
CA LYS A 54 2.66 11.10 17.03
C LYS A 54 2.00 9.76 17.29
N ASP A 55 2.83 8.78 17.65
CA ASP A 55 2.33 7.54 18.23
C ASP A 55 1.51 7.85 19.49
N GLU A 56 0.30 7.29 19.60
CA GLU A 56 -0.60 7.61 20.71
C GLU A 56 -0.13 7.00 22.05
N GLU A 57 0.66 5.93 22.01
CA GLU A 57 1.17 5.25 23.20
C GLU A 57 2.51 5.83 23.66
N THR A 58 3.44 6.06 22.72
CA THR A 58 4.82 6.48 23.04
C THR A 58 5.04 7.99 22.89
N GLY A 59 4.20 8.68 22.12
CA GLY A 59 4.39 10.08 21.75
C GLY A 59 5.51 10.32 20.73
N GLU A 60 6.14 9.26 20.22
CA GLU A 60 7.24 9.38 19.26
C GLU A 60 6.74 9.90 17.90
N PRO A 61 7.54 10.75 17.22
CA PRO A 61 7.17 11.25 15.91
C PRO A 61 7.25 10.15 14.85
N LEU A 62 6.17 10.01 14.08
CA LEU A 62 6.03 9.09 12.97
C LEU A 62 5.71 9.89 11.71
N LEU A 63 6.31 9.48 10.59
CA LEU A 63 5.91 9.94 9.28
C LEU A 63 5.42 8.75 8.46
N PHE A 64 4.16 8.80 8.03
CA PHE A 64 3.62 7.89 7.03
C PHE A 64 3.62 8.57 5.66
N ARG A 65 4.15 7.88 4.66
CA ARG A 65 4.19 8.35 3.26
C ARG A 65 3.43 7.40 2.36
N PHE A 66 2.47 7.94 1.63
CA PHE A 66 1.68 7.21 0.64
C PHE A 66 2.00 7.77 -0.74
N LYS A 67 2.32 6.87 -1.67
CA LYS A 67 2.64 7.23 -3.06
C LYS A 67 1.58 6.65 -3.98
N TYR A 68 1.07 7.47 -4.88
CA TYR A 68 0.03 7.11 -5.84
C TYR A 68 0.49 7.48 -7.25
N ASP A 69 -0.04 6.77 -8.24
CA ASP A 69 0.01 7.25 -9.62
C ASP A 69 -0.91 8.46 -9.83
N MET A 70 -0.87 9.03 -11.04
CA MET A 70 -1.72 10.16 -11.42
C MET A 70 -3.21 9.80 -11.55
N ASN A 71 -3.57 8.52 -11.50
CA ASN A 71 -4.96 8.03 -11.52
C ASN A 71 -5.48 7.70 -10.10
N GLU A 72 -4.74 8.14 -9.08
CA GLU A 72 -5.01 7.92 -7.65
C GLU A 72 -4.98 6.44 -7.22
N VAL A 73 -4.23 5.60 -7.94
CA VAL A 73 -3.97 4.23 -7.54
C VAL A 73 -2.78 4.21 -6.57
N LEU A 74 -3.01 3.72 -5.35
CA LEU A 74 -1.99 3.61 -4.32
C LEU A 74 -0.89 2.64 -4.74
N LEU A 75 0.33 3.11 -4.92
CA LEU A 75 1.46 2.26 -5.29
C LEU A 75 2.20 1.74 -4.07
N ARG A 76 2.36 2.57 -3.04
CA ARG A 76 3.26 2.24 -1.92
C ARG A 76 2.90 2.97 -0.63
N LYS A 77 3.15 2.31 0.49
CA LYS A 77 3.07 2.87 1.85
C LYS A 77 4.43 2.70 2.53
N GLU A 78 4.94 3.79 3.08
CA GLU A 78 6.20 3.85 3.80
C GLU A 78 5.96 4.44 5.19
N MET A 79 6.75 4.01 6.16
CA MET A 79 6.82 4.62 7.47
C MET A 79 8.26 5.02 7.74
N VAL A 80 8.43 6.21 8.29
CA VAL A 80 9.73 6.80 8.59
C VAL A 80 9.81 7.04 10.08
N ILE A 81 10.76 6.37 10.73
CA ILE A 81 11.05 6.50 12.16
C ILE A 81 12.54 6.82 12.30
N GLY A 82 12.88 7.90 12.99
CA GLY A 82 14.28 8.31 13.18
C GLY A 82 15.07 8.46 11.87
N GLY A 83 14.42 8.95 10.80
CA GLY A 83 15.02 9.12 9.48
C GLY A 83 15.21 7.83 8.67
N ARG A 84 14.79 6.67 9.20
CA ARG A 84 14.86 5.39 8.49
C ARG A 84 13.52 5.08 7.83
N ASN A 85 13.56 4.91 6.52
CA ASN A 85 12.37 4.54 5.73
C ASN A 85 12.18 3.01 5.74
N SER A 86 11.00 2.57 6.14
CA SER A 86 10.55 1.18 6.05
C SER A 86 9.35 1.08 5.11
N VAL A 87 9.39 0.14 4.18
CA VAL A 87 8.26 -0.14 3.29
C VAL A 87 7.28 -1.01 4.04
N ILE A 88 6.10 -0.48 4.34
CA ILE A 88 5.04 -1.26 4.98
C ILE A 88 4.32 -2.10 3.93
N TRP A 89 4.10 -1.51 2.75
CA TRP A 89 3.32 -2.15 1.70
C TRP A 89 3.69 -1.60 0.32
N ASP A 90 3.73 -2.48 -0.67
CA ASP A 90 4.11 -2.14 -2.04
C ASP A 90 3.25 -2.96 -3.02
N ARG A 91 2.55 -2.25 -3.91
CA ARG A 91 1.54 -2.83 -4.79
C ARG A 91 2.13 -3.87 -5.74
N GLU A 92 3.27 -3.55 -6.35
CA GLU A 92 3.92 -4.41 -7.33
C GLU A 92 4.43 -5.68 -6.65
N THR A 93 5.00 -5.54 -5.46
CA THR A 93 5.45 -6.66 -4.64
C THR A 93 4.30 -7.62 -4.30
N GLU A 94 3.14 -7.11 -3.89
CA GLU A 94 1.97 -7.94 -3.58
C GLU A 94 1.40 -8.64 -4.82
N ILE A 95 1.33 -7.94 -5.96
CA ILE A 95 0.94 -8.54 -7.25
C ILE A 95 1.91 -9.66 -7.62
N GLY A 96 3.22 -9.43 -7.49
CA GLY A 96 4.27 -10.41 -7.78
C GLY A 96 4.15 -11.66 -6.91
N LYS A 97 3.92 -11.50 -5.60
CA LYS A 97 3.68 -12.62 -4.67
C LYS A 97 2.49 -13.48 -5.10
N LEU A 98 1.35 -12.85 -5.42
CA LEU A 98 0.14 -13.57 -5.83
C LEU A 98 0.34 -14.32 -7.16
N LYS A 99 0.99 -13.69 -8.15
CA LYS A 99 1.33 -14.33 -9.42
C LYS A 99 2.25 -15.54 -9.23
N LEU A 100 3.31 -15.38 -8.45
CA LEU A 100 4.25 -16.47 -8.16
C LEU A 100 3.55 -17.67 -7.50
N GLN A 101 2.67 -17.43 -6.52
CA GLN A 101 1.90 -18.49 -5.88
C GLN A 101 0.94 -19.20 -6.84
N LEU A 102 0.33 -18.46 -7.77
CA LEU A 102 -0.52 -19.04 -8.81
C LEU A 102 0.28 -19.92 -9.77
N ASP A 103 1.46 -19.47 -10.20
CA ASP A 103 2.28 -20.22 -11.15
C ASP A 103 2.85 -21.51 -10.52
N GLN A 104 3.29 -21.45 -9.26
CA GLN A 104 3.68 -22.64 -8.49
C GLN A 104 2.55 -23.67 -8.37
N LEU A 105 1.29 -23.22 -8.25
CA LEU A 105 0.14 -24.12 -8.24
C LEU A 105 -0.14 -24.73 -9.61
N LYS A 106 0.07 -24.00 -10.70
CA LYS A 106 -0.09 -24.55 -12.05
C LYS A 106 0.97 -25.62 -12.33
N GLU A 107 2.22 -25.36 -11.96
CA GLU A 107 3.33 -26.30 -12.17
C GLU A 107 3.13 -27.61 -11.40
N LYS A 108 2.68 -27.54 -10.14
CA LYS A 108 2.36 -28.73 -9.33
C LYS A 108 1.20 -29.58 -9.87
N ASN A 109 0.36 -29.03 -10.76
CA ASN A 109 -0.78 -29.72 -11.35
C ASN A 109 -0.55 -30.11 -12.81
N LYS A 110 0.66 -29.92 -13.37
CA LYS A 110 0.99 -30.49 -14.67
C LYS A 110 1.12 -32.01 -14.52
N PRO A 111 0.36 -32.83 -15.26
CA PRO A 111 0.60 -34.26 -15.31
C PRO A 111 1.97 -34.50 -15.94
N ASN A 112 2.73 -35.45 -15.38
CA ASN A 112 3.92 -36.02 -16.02
C ASN A 112 3.56 -36.66 -17.36
#